data_AF-A0A838F463-F1
#
_entry.id   AF-A0A838F463-F1
#
_cell.length_a   1.000
_cell.length_b   1.000
_cell.length_c   1.000
_cell.angle_alpha   90.00
_cell.angle_beta   90.00
_cell.angle_gamma   90.00
#
_symmetry.space_group_name_H-M   'P 1'
#
loop_
_entity.id
_entity.type
_entity.pdbx_description
1 polymer ?
#
loop_
_entity_poly.entity_id
_entity_poly.type
_entity_poly.pdbx_seq_one_letter_code
_entity_poly.pdbx_strand_id
1 'polypeptide(L)'
;MLWKNRRASGNVIDRRGAGGLGIGGLIVGAIIYYFMGGNPAEYVAQNSGGMQRQEVTRENDDQKKFVSVVLADTEDVWNALFKNNNLTYQEPRLVLFKNSVLSACGRASSAVGPFYCPGDQQVYLDLSFFNQMEQALGASGDFATAYVIAHEVGHHVQNLLGIEKSFRQKMEQVSERERNKLSVIMELQADCLAGVW
;
A
#
# COMPACT_ATOMS: atom_id res chain seq x y z
N MET A 1 20.41 6.06 1.75
CA MET A 1 20.49 5.63 0.34
C MET A 1 20.51 6.89 -0.53
N LEU A 2 21.33 6.99 -1.58
CA LEU A 2 21.27 8.17 -2.46
C LEU A 2 20.11 8.00 -3.46
N TRP A 3 19.00 8.72 -3.24
CA TRP A 3 17.78 8.58 -4.05
C TRP A 3 17.37 9.84 -4.81
N LYS A 4 17.88 11.02 -4.39
CA LYS A 4 17.55 12.30 -5.03
C LYS A 4 18.03 12.29 -6.49
N ASN A 5 17.17 12.77 -7.40
CA ASN A 5 17.37 12.82 -8.86
C ASN A 5 17.36 11.46 -9.58
N ARG A 6 16.97 10.36 -8.93
CA ARG A 6 16.73 9.08 -9.61
C ARG A 6 15.36 9.03 -10.29
N ARG A 7 15.18 8.05 -11.18
CA ARG A 7 13.89 7.76 -11.82
C ARG A 7 12.85 7.48 -10.72
N ALA A 8 11.68 8.08 -10.84
CA ALA A 8 10.53 7.79 -10.01
C ALA A 8 9.50 6.97 -10.83
N SER A 9 8.82 6.04 -10.16
CA SER A 9 7.77 5.24 -10.79
C SER A 9 6.54 6.10 -11.08
N GLY A 10 5.90 5.83 -12.23
CA GLY A 10 4.59 6.39 -12.57
C GLY A 10 3.42 5.66 -11.92
N ASN A 11 3.67 4.53 -11.24
CA ASN A 11 2.65 3.64 -10.70
C ASN A 11 2.22 3.97 -9.25
N VAL A 12 2.66 5.12 -8.71
CA VAL A 12 2.26 5.60 -7.39
C VAL A 12 0.96 6.41 -7.46
N ILE A 13 -0.08 5.91 -6.81
CA ILE A 13 -1.40 6.54 -6.68
C ILE A 13 -1.50 7.18 -5.29
N ASP A 14 -1.74 8.49 -5.26
CA ASP A 14 -1.86 9.24 -4.00
C ASP A 14 -3.32 9.41 -3.58
N ARG A 15 -3.76 8.63 -2.57
CA ARG A 15 -5.12 8.66 -1.99
C ARG A 15 -5.15 9.23 -0.58
N ARG A 16 -4.07 9.82 -0.08
CA ARG A 16 -3.96 10.35 1.30
C ARG A 16 -5.01 11.45 1.63
N GLY A 17 -5.65 12.03 0.62
CA GLY A 17 -6.76 13.01 0.75
C GLY A 17 -8.13 12.53 0.25
N ALA A 18 -8.28 11.26 -0.16
CA ALA A 18 -9.51 10.75 -0.77
C ALA A 18 -10.58 10.28 0.24
N GLY A 19 -10.35 10.49 1.55
CA GLY A 19 -11.22 10.03 2.63
C GLY A 19 -12.41 10.95 2.98
N GLY A 20 -12.57 12.08 2.30
CA GLY A 20 -13.74 12.96 2.45
C GLY A 20 -14.81 12.64 1.40
N LEU A 21 -16.09 12.78 1.75
CA LEU A 21 -17.15 12.91 0.75
C LEU A 21 -16.75 14.08 -0.16
N GLY A 22 -16.38 13.80 -1.41
CA GLY A 22 -16.16 14.85 -2.40
C GLY A 22 -17.41 15.74 -2.49
N ILE A 23 -17.27 16.97 -3.00
CA ILE A 23 -18.36 17.95 -3.05
C ILE A 23 -19.67 17.33 -3.61
N GLY A 24 -19.57 16.48 -4.65
CA GLY A 24 -20.74 15.76 -5.19
C GLY A 24 -21.40 14.78 -4.22
N GLY A 25 -20.62 14.04 -3.42
CA GLY A 25 -21.14 13.12 -2.40
C GLY A 25 -21.77 13.86 -1.22
N LEU A 26 -21.20 14.99 -0.81
CA LEU A 26 -21.80 15.86 0.22
C LEU A 26 -23.14 16.44 -0.25
N ILE A 27 -23.22 16.89 -1.49
CA ILE A 27 -24.46 17.45 -2.05
C ILE A 27 -25.55 16.39 -2.12
N VAL A 28 -25.25 15.22 -2.68
CA VAL A 28 -26.24 14.13 -2.78
C VAL A 28 -26.68 13.64 -1.39
N GLY A 29 -25.74 13.47 -0.47
CA GLY A 29 -26.03 13.08 0.91
C GLY A 29 -26.86 14.12 1.67
N ALA A 30 -26.57 15.41 1.48
CA ALA A 30 -27.33 16.50 2.10
C ALA A 30 -28.76 16.55 1.58
N ILE A 31 -28.97 16.31 0.28
CA ILE A 31 -30.30 16.23 -0.33
C ILE A 31 -31.10 15.07 0.28
N ILE A 32 -30.48 13.88 0.39
CA ILE A 32 -31.14 12.70 0.99
C ILE A 32 -31.48 12.97 2.47
N TYR A 33 -30.54 13.52 3.23
CA TYR A 33 -30.75 13.85 4.65
C TYR A 33 -31.84 14.89 4.86
N TYR A 34 -31.96 15.87 3.96
CA TYR A 34 -33.05 16.83 3.96
C TYR A 34 -34.42 16.16 3.76
N PHE A 35 -34.52 15.22 2.82
CA PHE A 35 -35.76 14.44 2.62
C PHE A 35 -36.10 13.53 3.81
N MET A 36 -35.13 13.19 4.65
CA MET A 36 -35.33 12.46 5.91
C MET A 36 -35.70 13.37 7.10
N GLY A 37 -35.91 14.68 6.86
CA GLY A 37 -36.33 15.65 7.86
C GLY A 37 -35.19 16.31 8.65
N GLY A 38 -33.93 16.07 8.26
CA GLY A 38 -32.77 16.70 8.87
C GLY A 38 -32.36 18.02 8.19
N ASN A 39 -31.52 18.83 8.84
CA ASN A 39 -30.99 20.04 8.23
C ASN A 39 -29.76 19.73 7.35
N PRO A 40 -29.79 20.01 6.03
CA PRO A 40 -28.64 19.76 5.15
C PRO A 40 -27.40 20.55 5.55
N ALA A 41 -27.54 21.72 6.19
CA ALA A 41 -26.40 22.46 6.72
C ALA A 41 -25.73 21.73 7.91
N GLU A 42 -26.50 21.04 8.74
CA GLU A 42 -25.97 20.18 9.81
C GLU A 42 -25.34 18.91 9.25
N TYR A 43 -25.95 18.30 8.22
CA TYR A 43 -25.35 17.16 7.52
C TYR A 43 -24.01 17.52 6.88
N VAL A 44 -23.95 18.68 6.22
CA VAL A 44 -22.70 19.18 5.66
C VAL A 44 -21.75 19.54 6.81
N ALA A 45 -22.15 20.21 7.88
CA ALA A 45 -21.24 20.51 9.00
C ALA A 45 -20.69 19.24 9.70
N GLN A 46 -21.51 18.21 9.84
CA GLN A 46 -21.17 16.94 10.50
C GLN A 46 -20.32 16.02 9.62
N ASN A 47 -20.58 16.00 8.31
CA ASN A 47 -19.87 15.16 7.33
C ASN A 47 -18.81 15.91 6.50
N SER A 48 -18.72 17.24 6.67
CA SER A 48 -17.56 18.05 6.30
C SER A 48 -16.44 17.93 7.33
N GLY A 49 -16.60 17.04 8.32
CA GLY A 49 -15.60 16.63 9.31
C GLY A 49 -14.22 16.55 8.66
N GLY A 50 -13.50 17.67 8.80
CA GLY A 50 -12.26 17.95 8.10
C GLY A 50 -12.34 17.72 6.58
N MET A 51 -12.72 18.78 5.85
CA MET A 51 -11.82 19.25 4.78
C MET A 51 -10.49 19.70 5.42
N GLN A 52 -9.84 18.83 6.21
CA GLN A 52 -8.40 18.85 6.27
C GLN A 52 -7.99 18.42 4.88
N ARG A 53 -7.92 19.39 3.98
CA ARG A 53 -6.81 19.46 3.05
C ARG A 53 -5.59 19.45 3.96
N GLN A 54 -5.20 18.26 4.38
CA GLN A 54 -3.97 18.07 5.11
C GLN A 54 -2.94 18.66 4.16
N GLU A 55 -2.33 19.77 4.58
CA GLU A 55 -1.25 20.34 3.82
C GLU A 55 -0.32 19.18 3.51
N VAL A 56 -0.17 18.89 2.23
CA VAL A 56 0.89 18.03 1.77
C VAL A 56 2.15 18.81 2.14
N THR A 57 2.66 18.55 3.35
CA THR A 57 3.86 19.19 3.86
C THR A 57 5.02 18.78 2.95
N ARG A 58 6.04 19.63 2.84
CA ARG A 58 7.23 19.30 2.03
C ARG A 58 7.86 17.96 2.41
N GLU A 59 7.78 17.59 3.69
CA GLU A 59 8.22 16.30 4.23
C GLU A 59 7.43 15.12 3.64
N ASN A 60 6.10 15.23 3.58
CA ASN A 60 5.23 14.23 2.95
C ASN A 60 5.45 14.10 1.43
N ASP A 61 5.94 15.15 0.79
CA ASP A 61 6.32 15.14 -0.63
C ASP A 61 7.65 14.47 -0.88
N ASP A 62 8.66 14.71 -0.02
CA ASP A 62 9.95 14.04 -0.15
C ASP A 62 9.85 12.54 0.17
N GLN A 63 9.05 12.15 1.17
CA GLN A 63 8.73 10.74 1.42
C GLN A 63 8.01 10.09 0.24
N LYS A 64 7.04 10.77 -0.39
CA LYS A 64 6.37 10.26 -1.59
C LYS A 64 7.35 10.06 -2.75
N LYS A 65 8.25 11.03 -3.00
CA LYS A 65 9.27 10.89 -4.04
C LYS A 65 10.20 9.72 -3.73
N PHE A 66 10.61 9.57 -2.47
CA PHE A 66 11.43 8.45 -2.03
C PHE A 66 10.76 7.11 -2.33
N VAL A 67 9.50 6.93 -1.90
CA VAL A 67 8.70 5.73 -2.20
C VAL A 67 8.61 5.49 -3.70
N SER A 68 8.41 6.54 -4.49
CA SER A 68 8.30 6.44 -5.95
C SER A 68 9.62 5.99 -6.58
N VAL A 69 10.77 6.44 -6.05
CA VAL A 69 12.10 6.00 -6.50
C VAL A 69 12.35 4.54 -6.11
N VAL A 70 12.02 4.13 -4.88
CA VAL A 70 12.18 2.73 -4.46
C VAL A 70 11.33 1.81 -5.33
N LEU A 71 10.07 2.17 -5.60
CA LEU A 71 9.21 1.39 -6.49
C LEU A 71 9.78 1.32 -7.92
N ALA A 72 10.33 2.42 -8.43
CA ALA A 72 11.03 2.39 -9.73
C ALA A 72 12.22 1.43 -9.72
N ASP A 73 13.04 1.46 -8.67
CA ASP A 73 14.19 0.59 -8.59
C ASP A 73 13.77 -0.90 -8.57
N THR A 74 12.67 -1.26 -7.88
CA THR A 74 12.16 -2.64 -7.90
C THR A 74 11.58 -3.02 -9.26
N GLU A 75 10.87 -2.11 -9.94
CA GLU A 75 10.40 -2.30 -11.32
C GLU A 75 11.58 -2.59 -12.26
N ASP A 76 12.67 -1.84 -12.17
CA ASP A 76 13.83 -2.01 -13.05
C ASP A 76 14.47 -3.41 -12.88
N VAL A 77 14.66 -3.84 -11.64
CA VAL A 77 15.22 -5.17 -11.31
C VAL A 77 14.29 -6.28 -11.82
N TRP A 78 13.00 -6.23 -11.48
CA TRP A 78 12.08 -7.31 -11.81
C TRP A 78 11.72 -7.37 -13.29
N ASN A 79 11.61 -6.23 -13.98
CA ASN A 79 11.48 -6.21 -15.44
C ASN A 79 12.65 -6.94 -16.12
N ALA A 80 13.89 -6.66 -15.69
CA ALA A 80 15.07 -7.31 -16.24
C ALA A 80 15.07 -8.83 -15.96
N LEU A 81 14.77 -9.24 -14.72
CA LEU A 81 14.76 -10.64 -14.32
C LEU A 81 13.67 -11.45 -15.03
N PHE A 82 12.43 -10.93 -15.09
CA PHE A 82 11.34 -11.61 -15.79
C PHE A 82 11.66 -11.75 -17.28
N LYS A 83 12.13 -10.67 -17.92
CA LYS A 83 12.54 -10.69 -19.33
C LYS A 83 13.62 -11.74 -19.60
N ASN A 84 14.64 -11.82 -18.75
CA ASN A 84 15.72 -12.82 -18.86
C ASN A 84 15.22 -14.27 -18.70
N ASN A 85 14.05 -14.47 -18.09
CA ASN A 85 13.40 -15.77 -17.92
C ASN A 85 12.24 -15.99 -18.91
N ASN A 86 12.11 -15.19 -19.97
CA ASN A 86 11.01 -15.24 -20.94
C ASN A 86 9.61 -15.07 -20.31
N LEU A 87 9.54 -14.32 -19.21
CA LEU A 87 8.29 -13.93 -18.56
C LEU A 87 8.02 -12.45 -18.78
N THR A 88 6.76 -12.04 -18.57
CA THR A 88 6.35 -10.62 -18.59
C THR A 88 6.09 -10.18 -17.15
N TYR A 89 6.83 -9.18 -16.68
CA TYR A 89 6.54 -8.54 -15.41
C TYR A 89 5.37 -7.57 -15.59
N GLN A 90 4.36 -7.70 -14.74
CA GLN A 90 3.30 -6.69 -14.65
C GLN A 90 3.67 -5.81 -13.47
N GLU A 91 3.83 -4.52 -13.65
CA GLU A 91 4.26 -3.64 -12.55
C GLU A 91 3.11 -3.44 -11.54
N PRO A 92 3.38 -3.54 -10.23
CA PRO A 92 2.36 -3.27 -9.22
C PRO A 92 2.07 -1.78 -9.15
N ARG A 93 0.83 -1.43 -8.80
CA ARG A 93 0.49 -0.05 -8.43
C ARG A 93 0.66 0.12 -6.92
N LEU A 94 1.26 1.24 -6.50
CA LEU A 94 1.43 1.56 -5.09
C LEU A 94 0.45 2.65 -4.68
N VAL A 95 -0.43 2.35 -3.74
CA VAL A 95 -1.43 3.27 -3.22
C VAL A 95 -0.96 3.84 -1.90
N LEU A 96 -0.68 5.14 -1.90
CA LEU A 96 -0.49 5.91 -0.68
C LEU A 96 -1.85 6.24 -0.07
N PHE A 97 -2.08 5.87 1.19
CA PHE A 97 -3.33 6.15 1.88
C PHE A 97 -3.07 6.74 3.28
N LYS A 98 -4.15 7.14 3.95
CA LYS A 98 -4.09 7.62 5.33
C LYS A 98 -5.24 7.03 6.15
N ASN A 99 -4.96 6.58 7.36
CA ASN A 99 -5.87 5.99 8.35
C ASN A 99 -6.53 4.66 7.93
N SER A 100 -7.15 4.61 6.75
CA SER A 100 -7.82 3.42 6.24
C SER A 100 -7.92 3.41 4.73
N VAL A 101 -8.00 2.21 4.16
CA VAL A 101 -8.17 2.00 2.71
C VAL A 101 -9.06 0.79 2.45
N LEU A 102 -9.82 0.84 1.36
CA LEU A 102 -10.55 -0.29 0.82
C LEU A 102 -9.76 -0.86 -0.36
N SER A 103 -9.31 -2.10 -0.26
CA SER A 103 -8.68 -2.87 -1.32
C SER A 103 -9.61 -4.01 -1.79
N ALA A 104 -9.23 -4.72 -2.85
CA ALA A 104 -9.94 -5.95 -3.23
C ALA A 104 -9.86 -7.06 -2.16
N CYS A 105 -8.92 -6.98 -1.23
CA CYS A 105 -8.74 -7.93 -0.14
C CYS A 105 -9.54 -7.55 1.12
N GLY A 106 -10.26 -6.42 1.07
CA GLY A 106 -11.09 -5.93 2.17
C GLY A 106 -10.64 -4.56 2.68
N ARG A 107 -11.15 -4.19 3.85
CA ARG A 107 -10.82 -2.90 4.48
C ARG A 107 -9.63 -3.08 5.41
N ALA A 108 -8.61 -2.25 5.25
CA ALA A 108 -7.43 -2.22 6.11
C ALA A 108 -7.31 -0.85 6.79
N SER A 109 -6.76 -0.84 8.00
CA SER A 109 -6.39 0.39 8.71
C SER A 109 -4.87 0.55 8.71
N SER A 110 -4.36 1.76 8.97
CA SER A 110 -2.91 1.99 9.04
C SER A 110 -2.20 1.20 10.15
N ALA A 111 -2.95 0.61 11.08
CA ALA A 111 -2.41 -0.20 12.16
C ALA A 111 -1.86 -1.57 11.69
N VAL A 112 -2.24 -2.05 10.51
CA VAL A 112 -1.70 -3.32 9.97
C VAL A 112 -0.34 -3.14 9.28
N GLY A 113 0.10 -1.89 9.07
CA GLY A 113 1.31 -1.59 8.30
C GLY A 113 1.10 -1.65 6.78
N PRO A 114 2.19 -1.57 6.00
CA PRO A 114 2.16 -1.78 4.55
C PRO A 114 1.72 -3.20 4.21
N PHE A 115 1.08 -3.37 3.05
CA PHE A 115 0.64 -4.69 2.61
C PHE A 115 0.43 -4.76 1.10
N TYR A 116 0.59 -5.95 0.53
CA TYR A 116 0.21 -6.29 -0.83
C TYR A 116 -1.16 -6.97 -0.89
N CYS A 117 -1.99 -6.59 -1.86
CA CYS A 117 -3.26 -7.28 -2.15
C CYS A 117 -3.22 -8.01 -3.50
N PRO A 118 -3.27 -9.35 -3.55
CA PRO A 118 -3.29 -10.10 -4.80
C PRO A 118 -4.55 -9.86 -5.65
N GLY A 119 -5.67 -9.50 -5.03
CA GLY A 119 -6.97 -9.31 -5.71
C GLY A 119 -7.00 -8.11 -6.66
N ASP A 120 -6.19 -7.08 -6.41
CA ASP A 120 -6.09 -5.88 -7.24
C ASP A 120 -4.64 -5.50 -7.61
N GLN A 121 -3.70 -6.39 -7.29
CA GLN A 121 -2.27 -6.31 -7.54
C GLN A 121 -1.66 -4.96 -7.12
N GLN A 122 -2.06 -4.47 -5.95
CA GLN A 122 -1.59 -3.21 -5.40
C GLN A 122 -0.81 -3.39 -4.10
N VAL A 123 0.22 -2.57 -3.95
CA VAL A 123 0.92 -2.33 -2.69
C VAL A 123 0.26 -1.14 -2.00
N TYR A 124 -0.04 -1.25 -0.71
CA TYR A 124 -0.70 -0.21 0.07
C TYR A 124 0.25 0.27 1.16
N LEU A 125 0.39 1.59 1.28
CA LEU A 125 1.34 2.20 2.21
C LEU A 125 0.75 3.48 2.83
N ASP A 126 0.76 3.55 4.16
CA ASP A 126 0.58 4.81 4.89
C ASP A 126 1.95 5.33 5.30
N LEU A 127 2.32 6.54 4.88
CA LEU A 127 3.63 7.13 5.18
C LEU A 127 3.86 7.35 6.68
N SER A 128 2.80 7.47 7.48
CA SER A 128 2.94 7.57 8.94
C SER A 128 3.55 6.30 9.56
N PHE A 129 3.54 5.18 8.84
CA PHE A 129 4.24 3.96 9.24
C PHE A 129 5.75 4.18 9.40
N PHE A 130 6.37 5.04 8.59
CA PHE A 130 7.81 5.29 8.69
C PHE A 130 8.18 5.98 10.00
N ASN A 131 7.32 6.90 10.46
CA ASN A 131 7.48 7.54 11.76
C ASN A 131 7.28 6.53 12.90
N GLN A 132 6.37 5.57 12.75
CA GLN A 132 6.17 4.50 13.73
C GLN A 132 7.37 3.56 13.80
N MET A 133 7.97 3.18 12.66
CA MET A 133 9.18 2.36 12.62
C MET A 133 10.35 3.04 13.33
N GLU A 134 10.56 4.32 13.06
CA GLU A 134 11.63 5.10 13.69
C GLU A 134 11.43 5.19 15.21
N GLN A 135 10.21 5.49 15.66
CA GLN A 135 9.90 5.68 17.08
C GLN A 135 9.85 4.38 17.88
N ALA A 136 9.29 3.30 17.33
CA ALA A 136 9.04 2.07 18.06
C ALA A 136 10.18 1.05 17.99
N LEU A 137 10.91 1.01 16.87
CA LEU A 137 11.90 -0.05 16.59
C LEU A 137 13.33 0.49 16.52
N GLY A 138 13.52 1.81 16.56
CA GLY A 138 14.83 2.43 16.29
C GLY A 138 15.35 2.13 14.89
N ALA A 139 14.51 1.59 14.02
CA ALA A 139 14.80 1.28 12.63
C ALA A 139 14.64 2.56 11.82
N SER A 140 15.65 3.43 11.88
CA SER A 140 15.69 4.68 11.15
C SER A 140 16.44 4.54 9.83
N GLY A 141 16.05 5.36 8.86
CA GLY A 141 16.79 5.54 7.61
C GLY A 141 16.15 4.92 6.37
N ASP A 142 16.56 5.46 5.22
CA ASP A 142 16.02 5.12 3.90
C ASP A 142 15.98 3.61 3.62
N PHE A 143 16.98 2.85 4.08
CA PHE A 143 17.08 1.43 3.78
C PHE A 143 15.94 0.62 4.40
N ALA A 144 15.63 0.84 5.68
CA ALA A 144 14.55 0.11 6.35
C ALA A 144 13.20 0.38 5.67
N THR A 145 12.98 1.64 5.27
CA THR A 145 11.78 2.04 4.54
C THR A 145 11.72 1.39 3.15
N ALA A 146 12.84 1.38 2.42
CA ALA A 146 12.88 0.81 1.09
C ALA A 146 12.71 -0.71 1.12
N TYR A 147 13.28 -1.38 2.12
CA TYR A 147 13.16 -2.81 2.32
C TYR A 147 11.70 -3.24 2.49
N VAL A 148 10.90 -2.49 3.26
CA VAL A 148 9.47 -2.79 3.43
C VAL A 148 8.72 -2.70 2.09
N ILE A 149 9.03 -1.71 1.25
CA ILE A 149 8.43 -1.61 -0.09
C ILE A 149 8.86 -2.80 -0.96
N ALA A 150 10.15 -3.16 -0.91
CA ALA A 150 10.68 -4.32 -1.64
C ALA A 150 10.06 -5.65 -1.16
N HIS A 151 9.76 -5.78 0.14
CA HIS A 151 9.04 -6.91 0.72
C HIS A 151 7.62 -7.04 0.13
N GLU A 152 6.85 -5.95 0.09
CA GLU A 152 5.53 -5.98 -0.54
C GLU A 152 5.58 -6.27 -2.04
N VAL A 153 6.64 -5.81 -2.73
CA VAL A 153 6.90 -6.20 -4.12
C VAL A 153 7.30 -7.68 -4.22
N GLY A 154 7.97 -8.24 -3.21
CA GLY A 154 8.23 -9.68 -3.09
C GLY A 154 6.94 -10.49 -3.11
N HIS A 155 5.91 -10.08 -2.35
CA HIS A 155 4.58 -10.70 -2.42
C HIS A 155 3.92 -10.56 -3.79
N HIS A 156 4.11 -9.42 -4.45
CA HIS A 156 3.64 -9.24 -5.82
C HIS A 156 4.29 -10.23 -6.80
N VAL A 157 5.61 -10.43 -6.71
CA VAL A 157 6.34 -11.42 -7.50
C VAL A 157 5.87 -12.84 -7.20
N GLN A 158 5.66 -13.20 -5.93
CA GLN A 158 5.06 -14.49 -5.55
C GLN A 158 3.70 -14.71 -6.21
N ASN A 159 2.87 -13.67 -6.27
CA ASN A 159 1.57 -13.72 -6.92
C ASN A 159 1.70 -13.90 -8.45
N LEU A 160 2.56 -13.15 -9.13
CA LEU A 160 2.79 -13.29 -10.57
C LEU A 160 3.31 -14.69 -10.95
N LEU A 161 4.14 -15.29 -10.09
CA LEU A 161 4.68 -16.64 -10.28
C LEU A 161 3.71 -17.75 -9.84
N GLY A 162 2.53 -17.42 -9.30
CA GLY A 162 1.54 -18.39 -8.81
C GLY A 162 1.94 -19.12 -7.52
N ILE A 163 3.00 -18.67 -6.85
CA ILE A 163 3.50 -19.25 -5.61
C ILE A 163 2.53 -18.98 -4.48
N GLU A 164 2.06 -17.73 -4.36
CA GLU A 164 1.12 -17.31 -3.32
C GLU A 164 -0.16 -18.17 -3.34
N LYS A 165 -0.74 -18.35 -4.53
CA LYS A 165 -1.91 -19.22 -4.74
C LYS A 165 -1.66 -20.65 -4.29
N SER A 166 -0.48 -21.19 -4.60
CA SER A 166 -0.09 -22.56 -4.24
C SER A 166 0.03 -22.73 -2.71
N PHE A 167 0.60 -21.73 -2.02
CA PHE A 167 0.67 -21.73 -0.55
C PHE A 167 -0.72 -21.64 0.08
N ARG A 168 -1.59 -20.76 -0.41
CA ARG A 168 -2.97 -20.64 0.11
C ARG A 168 -3.76 -21.94 -0.02
N GLN A 169 -3.73 -22.56 -1.18
CA GLN A 169 -4.40 -23.84 -1.42
C GLN A 169 -3.91 -24.94 -0.47
N LYS A 170 -2.59 -24.97 -0.19
CA LYS A 170 -2.02 -25.94 0.75
C LYS A 170 -2.42 -25.64 2.19
N MET A 171 -2.48 -24.37 2.58
CA MET A 171 -2.90 -23.97 3.92
C MET A 171 -4.35 -24.38 4.23
N GLU A 172 -5.26 -24.36 3.24
CA GLU A 172 -6.65 -24.79 3.44
C GLU A 172 -6.79 -26.27 3.83
N GLN A 173 -5.78 -27.10 3.55
CA GLN A 173 -5.85 -28.57 3.67
C GLN A 173 -5.10 -29.12 4.89
N VAL A 174 -4.53 -28.27 5.75
CA VAL A 174 -3.62 -28.68 6.83
C VAL A 174 -4.05 -28.17 8.20
N SER A 175 -3.42 -28.73 9.24
CA SER A 175 -3.60 -28.30 10.63
C SER A 175 -3.25 -26.82 10.81
N GLU A 176 -3.77 -26.17 11.84
CA GLU A 176 -3.41 -24.77 12.16
C GLU A 176 -1.90 -24.58 12.35
N ARG A 177 -1.24 -25.55 12.99
CA ARG A 177 0.21 -25.52 13.19
C ARG A 177 0.97 -25.55 11.86
N GLU A 178 0.56 -26.42 10.94
CA GLU A 178 1.13 -26.46 9.59
C GLU A 178 0.81 -25.20 8.80
N ARG A 179 -0.39 -24.64 8.93
CA ARG A 179 -0.76 -23.36 8.30
C ARG A 179 0.17 -22.25 8.74
N ASN A 180 0.41 -22.11 10.04
CA ASN A 180 1.31 -21.09 10.58
C ASN A 180 2.73 -21.24 10.04
N LYS A 181 3.23 -22.49 9.94
CA LYS A 181 4.54 -22.77 9.33
C LYS A 181 4.58 -22.37 7.85
N LEU A 182 3.54 -22.69 7.08
CA LEU A 182 3.44 -22.30 5.67
C LEU A 182 3.36 -20.79 5.50
N SER A 183 2.63 -20.09 6.36
CA SER A 183 2.58 -18.63 6.39
C SER A 183 3.97 -18.04 6.60
N VAL A 184 4.71 -18.50 7.62
CA VAL A 184 6.08 -18.03 7.88
C VAL A 184 7.01 -18.28 6.69
N ILE A 185 6.90 -19.42 6.01
CA ILE A 185 7.71 -19.71 4.82
C ILE A 185 7.37 -18.73 3.68
N MET A 186 6.10 -18.39 3.50
CA MET A 186 5.66 -17.43 2.49
C MET A 186 6.22 -16.03 2.77
N GLU A 187 6.17 -15.56 4.01
CA GLU A 187 6.77 -14.27 4.43
C GLU A 187 8.29 -14.25 4.24
N LEU A 188 8.99 -15.30 4.68
CA LEU A 188 10.46 -15.40 4.53
C LEU A 188 10.89 -15.47 3.05
N GLN A 189 10.06 -16.03 2.18
CA GLN A 189 10.32 -15.98 0.76
C GLN A 189 10.13 -14.57 0.20
N ALA A 190 9.14 -13.80 0.67
CA ALA A 190 8.99 -12.39 0.29
C ALA A 190 10.21 -11.57 0.74
N ASP A 191 10.73 -11.80 1.95
CA ASP A 191 12.00 -11.22 2.42
C ASP A 191 13.19 -11.59 1.51
N CYS A 192 13.29 -12.86 1.12
CA CYS A 192 14.34 -13.31 0.21
C CYS A 192 14.25 -12.61 -1.16
N LEU A 193 13.03 -12.42 -1.68
CA LEU A 193 12.79 -11.72 -2.94
C LEU A 193 13.05 -10.21 -2.81
N ALA A 194 12.77 -9.62 -1.65
CA ALA A 194 13.10 -8.24 -1.35
C ALA A 194 14.62 -7.99 -1.44
N GLY A 195 15.44 -8.94 -0.97
CA GLY A 195 16.90 -8.86 -1.04
C GLY A 195 17.51 -9.09 -2.43
N VAL A 196 16.71 -9.44 -3.44
CA VAL A 196 17.16 -9.51 -4.85
C VAL A 196 17.29 -8.11 -5.47
N TRP A 197 16.52 -7.16 -4.95
CA TRP A 197 16.60 -5.74 -5.26
C TRP A 197 17.74 -5.07 -4.47
#